data_AF-A0A3P7NZG6-F1
#
_entry.id   AF-A0A3P7NZG6-F1
#
_cell.length_a   1.000
_cell.length_b   1.000
_cell.length_c   1.000
_cell.angle_alpha   90.00
_cell.angle_beta   90.00
_cell.angle_gamma   90.00
#
_symmetry.space_group_name_H-M   'P 1'
#
loop_
_entity.id
_entity.type
_entity.pdbx_description
1 polymer ?
#
loop_
_entity_poly.entity_id
_entity_poly.type
_entity_poly.pdbx_seq_one_letter_code
_entity_poly.pdbx_strand_id
1 'polypeptide(L)'
;MRGSYYFVIVSHEDCPIFELAQPGAPKTSEQKIDLNYLTQFVAHASLDMVDENMWSTTSTYLKVVDRFNEWLVSAFITPTDILFS
;
A
#
# COMPACT_ATOMS: atom_id res chain seq x y z
N MET A 1 16.54 -13.99 0.66
CA MET A 1 16.12 -13.06 1.73
C MET A 1 14.62 -12.82 1.54
N ARG A 2 13.80 -12.97 2.58
CA ARG A 2 12.37 -12.60 2.52
C ARG A 2 12.25 -11.11 2.82
N GLY A 3 11.78 -10.32 1.87
CA GLY A 3 11.48 -8.90 2.09
C GLY A 3 10.26 -8.72 2.98
N SER A 4 10.21 -7.61 3.72
CA SER A 4 9.00 -7.17 4.40
C SER A 4 8.02 -6.62 3.35
N TYR A 5 6.74 -6.93 3.47
CA TYR A 5 5.72 -6.33 2.63
C TYR A 5 4.49 -6.00 3.46
N TYR A 6 3.80 -4.94 3.04
CA TYR A 6 2.51 -4.53 3.53
C TYR A 6 1.57 -4.54 2.33
N PHE A 7 0.40 -5.14 2.50
CA PHE A 7 -0.63 -5.23 1.48
C PHE A 7 -1.93 -4.77 2.11
N VAL A 8 -2.59 -3.80 1.49
CA VAL A 8 -3.88 -3.30 1.92
C VAL A 8 -4.84 -3.22 0.75
N ILE A 9 -6.09 -3.55 1.02
CA ILE A 9 -7.21 -3.31 0.11
C ILE A 9 -7.99 -2.15 0.68
N VAL A 10 -8.17 -1.12 -0.14
CA VAL A 10 -8.86 0.11 0.19
C VAL A 10 -10.16 0.17 -0.62
N SER A 11 -11.25 0.55 0.05
CA SER A 11 -12.54 0.80 -0.61
C SER A 11 -12.52 2.15 -1.34
N HIS A 12 -13.58 2.41 -2.10
CA HIS A 12 -13.85 3.71 -2.72
C HIS A 12 -14.02 4.88 -1.75
N GLU A 13 -14.12 4.63 -0.43
CA GLU A 13 -14.25 5.66 0.61
C GLU A 13 -12.92 5.89 1.36
N ASP A 14 -11.79 5.53 0.74
CA ASP A 14 -10.44 5.57 1.33
C ASP A 14 -10.31 4.80 2.66
N CYS A 15 -11.21 3.84 2.89
CA CYS A 15 -11.23 3.01 4.08
C CYS A 15 -10.52 1.67 3.81
N PRO A 16 -9.53 1.27 4.62
CA PRO A 16 -8.92 -0.05 4.49
C PRO A 16 -9.93 -1.13 4.88
N ILE A 17 -10.25 -2.03 3.94
CA ILE A 17 -11.16 -3.17 4.15
C ILE A 17 -10.42 -4.48 4.43
N PHE A 18 -9.13 -4.54 4.08
CA PHE A 18 -8.26 -5.68 4.38
C PHE A 18 -6.82 -5.21 4.53
N GLU A 19 -6.13 -5.72 5.53
CA GLU A 19 -4.72 -5.43 5.77
C GLU A 19 -3.95 -6.72 6.04
N LEU A 20 -2.80 -6.86 5.39
CA LEU A 20 -1.86 -7.95 5.58
C LEU A 20 -0.45 -7.38 5.63
N ALA A 21 0.09 -7.27 6.85
CA ALA A 21 1.49 -7.02 7.05
C ALA A 21 2.22 -8.36 7.21
N GLN A 22 3.21 -8.63 6.36
CA GLN A 22 4.23 -9.64 6.66
C GLN A 22 5.45 -8.90 7.23
N PRO A 23 5.57 -8.78 8.56
CA PRO A 23 6.75 -8.19 9.13
C PRO A 23 7.95 -9.10 8.83
N GLY A 24 8.99 -8.53 8.22
CA GLY A 24 10.33 -9.09 8.40
C GLY A 24 10.61 -9.21 9.90
N ALA A 25 11.22 -10.32 10.34
CA ALA A 25 11.35 -10.70 11.75
C ALA A 25 11.53 -9.48 12.70
N PRO A 26 10.48 -9.05 13.42
CA PRO A 26 10.56 -7.87 14.27
C PRO A 26 11.37 -8.24 15.52
N LYS A 27 12.30 -7.35 15.93
CA LYS A 27 13.17 -7.60 17.09
C LYS A 27 12.45 -7.35 18.43
N THR A 28 11.38 -6.56 18.45
CA THR A 28 10.60 -6.20 19.66
C THR A 28 9.15 -5.82 19.31
N SER A 29 8.23 -5.94 20.26
CA SER A 29 6.80 -5.63 20.10
C SER A 29 6.48 -4.16 19.81
N GLU A 30 7.22 -3.22 20.41
CA GLU A 30 7.05 -1.77 20.20
C GLU A 30 7.42 -1.36 18.77
N GLN A 31 8.55 -1.86 18.27
CA GLN A 31 8.99 -1.62 16.89
C GLN A 31 7.99 -2.16 15.85
N LYS A 32 7.28 -3.24 16.18
CA LYS A 32 6.22 -3.78 15.32
C LYS A 32 5.03 -2.82 15.19
N ILE A 33 4.69 -2.13 16.28
CA ILE A 33 3.57 -1.17 16.32
C ILE A 33 3.94 0.07 15.48
N ASP A 34 5.14 0.62 15.67
CA ASP A 34 5.61 1.79 14.91
C ASP A 34 5.68 1.51 13.40
N LEU A 35 6.17 0.32 13.02
CA LEU A 35 6.22 -0.10 11.62
C LEU A 35 4.83 -0.21 10.99
N ASN A 36 3.84 -0.74 11.73
CA ASN A 36 2.47 -0.84 11.23
C ASN A 36 1.84 0.54 10.99
N TYR A 37 2.03 1.48 11.91
CA TYR A 37 1.54 2.85 11.74
C TYR A 37 2.22 3.55 10.56
N LEU A 38 3.54 3.34 10.40
CA LEU A 38 4.27 3.89 9.28
C LEU A 38 3.77 3.33 7.95
N THR A 39 3.58 2.01 7.83
CA THR A 39 3.10 1.40 6.59
C THR A 39 1.68 1.85 6.24
N GLN A 40 0.81 2.00 7.23
CA GLN A 40 -0.53 2.52 7.03
C GLN A 40 -0.51 3.98 6.57
N PHE A 41 0.35 4.81 7.17
CA PHE A 41 0.53 6.20 6.77
C PHE A 41 1.05 6.32 5.34
N VAL A 42 2.07 5.54 4.98
CA VAL A 42 2.63 5.52 3.62
C VAL A 42 1.59 5.05 2.60
N ALA A 43 0.85 3.98 2.90
CA ALA A 43 -0.20 3.49 2.00
C ALA A 43 -1.30 4.53 1.79
N HIS A 44 -1.77 5.18 2.86
CA HIS A 44 -2.79 6.23 2.75
C HIS A 44 -2.28 7.44 1.95
N ALA A 45 -1.07 7.92 2.21
CA ALA A 45 -0.47 9.03 1.47
C ALA A 45 -0.26 8.72 -0.03
N SER A 46 -0.12 7.44 -0.37
CA SER A 46 0.06 7.02 -1.76
C SER A 46 -1.23 6.97 -2.58
N LEU A 47 -2.42 7.02 -1.94
CA LEU A 47 -3.72 6.96 -2.61
C LEU A 47 -3.90 8.09 -3.63
N ASP A 48 -3.48 9.30 -3.28
CA ASP A 48 -3.54 10.46 -4.17
C ASP A 48 -2.75 10.21 -5.47
N MET A 49 -1.57 9.59 -5.36
CA MET A 49 -0.74 9.23 -6.52
C MET A 49 -1.39 8.12 -7.35
N VAL A 50 -2.09 7.18 -6.71
CA VAL A 50 -2.82 6.11 -7.40
C VAL A 50 -3.97 6.67 -8.21
N ASP A 51 -4.75 7.60 -7.65
CA ASP A 51 -5.85 8.26 -8.35
C ASP A 51 -5.34 9.00 -9.60
N GLU A 52 -4.27 9.79 -9.50
CA GLU A 52 -3.70 10.49 -10.67
C GLU A 52 -3.25 9.52 -11.78
N ASN A 53 -2.67 8.36 -11.40
CA ASN A 53 -2.23 7.34 -12.35
C ASN A 53 -3.40 6.54 -12.96
N MET A 54 -4.51 6.38 -12.24
CA MET A 54 -5.69 5.67 -12.73
C MET A 54 -6.34 6.38 -13.91
N TRP A 55 -6.41 7.71 -13.84
CA TRP A 55 -6.94 8.54 -14.93
C TRP A 55 -6.04 8.52 -16.17
N SER A 56 -4.75 8.20 -15.99
CA SER A 56 -3.75 8.20 -17.05
C SER A 56 -3.59 6.85 -17.74
N THR A 57 -3.99 5.73 -17.10
CA THR A 57 -3.68 4.37 -17.56
C THR A 57 -4.90 3.45 -17.51
N THR A 58 -5.21 2.77 -18.62
CA THR A 58 -6.30 1.76 -18.70
C THR A 58 -5.92 0.38 -18.13
N SER A 59 -4.66 0.19 -17.72
CA SER A 59 -4.17 -1.06 -17.14
C SER A 59 -4.57 -1.16 -15.67
N THR A 60 -5.07 -2.34 -15.28
CA THR A 60 -5.42 -2.71 -13.89
C THR A 60 -4.19 -2.72 -12.97
N TYR A 61 -2.99 -2.95 -13.51
CA TYR A 61 -1.74 -2.89 -12.74
C TYR A 61 -0.95 -1.63 -13.10
N LEU A 62 -0.70 -0.78 -12.10
CA LEU A 62 0.01 0.50 -12.26
C LEU A 62 1.52 0.40 -12.00
N LYS A 63 2.04 -0.77 -11.64
CA LYS A 63 3.44 -0.96 -11.20
C LYS A 63 3.73 -0.06 -10.00
N VAL A 64 4.93 0.51 -9.93
CA VAL A 64 5.37 1.38 -8.83
C VAL A 64 4.79 2.78 -9.07
N VAL A 65 3.89 3.19 -8.17
CA VAL A 65 3.18 4.48 -8.21
C VAL A 65 3.84 5.52 -7.32
N ASP A 66 4.49 5.08 -6.24
CA ASP A 66 5.18 5.95 -5.29
C ASP A 66 6.38 5.24 -4.67
N ARG A 67 7.31 6.03 -4.14
CA ARG A 67 8.49 5.55 -3.41
C ARG A 67 8.70 6.38 -2.16
N PHE A 68 8.63 5.72 -1.01
CA PHE A 68 8.97 6.31 0.27
C PHE A 68 10.21 5.62 0.87
N ASN A 69 11.37 6.30 0.84
CA ASN A 69 12.66 5.73 1.24
C ASN A 69 12.99 4.42 0.47
N GLU A 70 13.03 3.31 1.19
CA GLU A 70 13.25 1.95 0.68
C GLU A 70 11.93 1.20 0.38
N TRP A 71 10.77 1.81 0.69
CA TRP A 71 9.46 1.26 0.39
C TRP A 71 9.05 1.64 -1.02
N LEU A 72 8.79 0.63 -1.84
CA LEU A 72 8.20 0.78 -3.16
C LEU A 72 6.70 0.51 -3.01
N VAL A 73 5.87 1.49 -3.36
CA VAL A 73 4.42 1.33 -3.35
C VAL A 73 3.98 0.96 -4.76
N SER A 74 3.29 -0.17 -4.88
CA SER A 74 2.72 -0.61 -6.15
C SER A 74 1.22 -0.71 -6.03
N ALA A 75 0.50 -0.28 -7.07
CA ALA A 75 -0.95 -0.29 -7.02
C ALA A 75 -1.58 -1.20 -8.09
N PHE A 76 -2.71 -1.79 -7.71
CA PHE A 76 -3.60 -2.51 -8.60
C PHE A 76 -5.03 -1.99 -8.40
N ILE A 77 -5.70 -1.64 -9.49
CA ILE A 77 -7.02 -1.03 -9.48
C ILE A 77 -7.97 -1.96 -10.20
N THR A 78 -8.97 -2.47 -9.49
CA THR A 78 -10.00 -3.30 -10.12
C THR A 78 -11.04 -2.44 -10.86
N PRO A 79 -11.75 -3.01 -11.86
CA PRO A 79 -12.81 -2.31 -12.60
C PRO A 79 -14.01 -1.82 -11.76
N THR A 80 -14.06 -2.17 -10.48
CA THR A 80 -15.09 -1.79 -9.51
C THR A 80 -14.61 -0.76 -8.50
N ASP A 81 -13.56 0.01 -8.81
CA ASP A 81 -12.95 1.02 -7.93
C ASP A 81 -12.49 0.45 -6.57
N ILE A 82 -11.99 -0.79 -6.54
CA ILE A 82 -11.30 -1.34 -5.37
C ILE A 82 -9.80 -1.22 -5.61
N LEU A 83 -9.13 -0.52 -4.70
CA LEU A 83 -7.73 -0.16 -4.76
C LEU A 83 -6.90 -1.12 -3.90
N PHE A 84 -5.85 -1.68 -4.49
CA PHE A 84 -4.89 -2.54 -3.82
C PHE A 84 -3.56 -1.80 -3.78
N SER A 85 -2.97 -1.61 -2.60
CA SER A 85 -1.64 -1.02 -2.43
C SER A 85 -0.72 -1.89 -1.58
#